data_AF-A0A7X6TJ26-F1
#
_entry.id   AF-A0A7X6TJ26-F1
#
_cell.length_a   1.000
_cell.length_b   1.000
_cell.length_c   1.000
_cell.angle_alpha   90.00
_cell.angle_beta   90.00
_cell.angle_gamma   90.00
#
_symmetry.space_group_name_H-M   'P 1'
#
loop_
_entity.id
_entity.type
_entity.pdbx_description
1 polymer ?
#
loop_
_entity_poly.entity_id
_entity_poly.type
_entity_poly.pdbx_seq_one_letter_code
_entity_poly.pdbx_strand_id
1 'polypeptide(L)'
;LRPHRIGVLGDPDAEAMAALSTAIDGPGLSTVLLVQDAWQPPLQETASLLARLRLAAGETAPIFILLIGRPKGDTIFTPVVPEQLTVWRKKMEAVGDPGLEVLPLVVP
;
A
#
# COMPACT_ATOMS: atom_id res chain seq x y z
N LEU A 1 6.47 14.98 -10.14
CA LEU A 1 6.22 14.32 -8.84
C LEU A 1 7.29 14.80 -7.86
N ARG A 2 6.92 15.58 -6.84
CA ARG A 2 7.87 15.96 -5.79
C ARG A 2 8.07 14.73 -4.88
N PRO A 3 9.31 14.29 -4.60
CA PRO A 3 9.54 13.18 -3.68
C PRO A 3 9.06 13.58 -2.29
N HIS A 4 8.21 12.75 -1.68
CA HIS A 4 7.74 12.95 -0.32
C HIS A 4 8.92 12.78 0.63
N ARG A 5 9.30 13.84 1.35
CA ARG A 5 10.40 13.85 2.32
C ARG A 5 9.81 13.87 3.72
N ILE A 6 10.20 12.90 4.55
CA ILE A 6 9.85 12.90 5.97
C ILE A 6 10.59 14.06 6.65
N GLY A 7 9.86 14.97 7.32
CA GLY A 7 10.41 16.13 8.03
C GLY A 7 9.93 17.53 7.56
N VAL A 8 8.92 17.61 6.69
CA VAL A 8 8.30 18.88 6.27
C VAL A 8 7.28 19.35 7.31
N LEU A 9 7.21 20.67 7.56
CA LEU A 9 6.16 21.27 8.40
C LEU A 9 4.78 21.06 7.74
N GLY A 10 3.95 20.22 8.36
CA GLY A 10 2.62 19.82 7.88
C GLY A 10 2.32 18.38 8.29
N ASP A 11 1.05 17.96 8.28
CA ASP A 11 0.68 16.55 8.42
C ASP A 11 0.78 15.89 7.03
N PRO A 12 1.85 15.15 6.73
CA PRO A 12 2.12 14.62 5.39
C PRO A 12 1.06 13.58 4.98
N ASP A 13 0.48 12.88 5.96
CA ASP A 13 -0.58 11.91 5.73
C ASP A 13 -1.88 12.60 5.31
N ALA A 14 -2.18 13.77 5.89
CA ALA A 14 -3.35 14.56 5.50
C ALA A 14 -3.24 15.08 4.05
N GLU A 15 -2.05 15.54 3.65
CA GLU A 15 -1.80 16.01 2.28
C GLU A 15 -1.90 14.87 1.26
N ALA A 16 -1.30 13.71 1.57
CA ALA A 16 -1.38 12.53 0.71
C ALA A 16 -2.83 12.03 0.55
N MET A 17 -3.60 12.02 1.64
CA MET A 17 -5.02 11.64 1.59
C MET A 17 -5.88 12.64 0.83
N ALA A 18 -5.60 13.94 0.93
CA ALA A 18 -6.31 14.96 0.15
C ALA A 18 -6.02 14.82 -1.35
N ALA A 19 -4.76 14.55 -1.72
CA ALA A 19 -4.38 14.28 -3.10
C ALA A 19 -5.06 13.01 -3.64
N LEU A 20 -5.15 11.96 -2.84
CA LEU A 20 -5.87 10.73 -3.19
C LEU A 20 -7.36 11.01 -3.38
N SER A 21 -8.02 11.71 -2.45
CA SER A 21 -9.44 12.09 -2.56
C SER A 21 -9.72 12.89 -3.82
N THR A 22 -8.84 13.85 -4.14
CA THR A 22 -8.95 14.65 -5.37
C THR A 22 -8.83 13.78 -6.62
N ALA A 23 -7.95 12.77 -6.60
CA ALA A 23 -7.80 11.83 -7.71
C ALA A 23 -9.01 10.86 -7.83
N ILE A 24 -9.66 10.54 -6.72
CA ILE A 24 -10.87 9.69 -6.67
C ILE A 24 -12.10 10.43 -7.20
N ASP A 25 -12.27 11.71 -6.83
CA ASP A 25 -13.42 12.53 -7.26
C ASP A 25 -13.35 12.92 -8.75
N GLY A 26 -12.22 12.69 -9.40
CA GLY A 26 -12.08 12.77 -10.85
C GLY A 26 -12.70 11.54 -11.55
N PRO A 27 -13.14 11.67 -12.82
CA PRO A 27 -13.60 10.50 -13.56
C PRO A 27 -12.45 9.48 -13.71
N GLY A 28 -12.59 8.30 -13.09
CA GLY A 28 -11.82 7.12 -13.48
C GLY A 28 -10.78 6.55 -12.49
N LEU A 29 -10.88 6.77 -11.17
CA LEU A 29 -10.09 5.93 -10.26
C LEU A 29 -10.60 4.49 -10.28
N SER A 30 -9.92 3.63 -11.01
CA SER A 30 -10.30 2.22 -11.13
C SER A 30 -9.63 1.33 -10.09
N THR A 31 -8.54 1.76 -9.43
CA THR A 31 -7.69 0.90 -8.58
C THR A 31 -6.75 1.73 -7.69
N VAL A 32 -6.45 1.24 -6.49
CA VAL A 32 -5.38 1.75 -5.61
C VAL A 32 -4.21 0.75 -5.57
N LEU A 33 -2.98 1.23 -5.73
CA LEU A 33 -1.76 0.43 -5.59
C LEU A 33 -0.94 0.96 -4.41
N LEU A 34 -0.67 0.11 -3.42
CA LEU A 34 0.14 0.43 -2.25
C LEU A 34 1.42 -0.42 -2.27
N VAL A 35 2.58 0.21 -2.50
CA VAL A 35 3.87 -0.49 -2.45
C VAL A 35 4.39 -0.54 -1.01
N GLN A 36 4.81 -1.70 -0.52
CA GLN A 36 5.28 -1.91 0.86
C GLN A 36 6.49 -2.84 0.95
N ASP A 37 7.30 -2.64 1.99
CA ASP A 37 8.43 -3.50 2.35
C ASP A 37 7.94 -4.82 2.96
N ALA A 38 8.17 -5.95 2.28
CA ALA A 38 7.73 -7.27 2.73
C ALA A 38 8.42 -7.71 4.03
N TRP A 39 9.66 -7.27 4.24
CA TRP A 39 10.50 -7.66 5.38
C TRP A 39 10.08 -6.99 6.70
N GLN A 40 9.15 -6.04 6.66
CA GLN A 40 8.47 -5.50 7.83
C GLN A 40 7.03 -6.03 7.83
N PRO A 41 6.65 -6.91 8.77
CA PRO A 41 5.30 -7.43 8.80
C PRO A 41 4.32 -6.29 9.10
N PRO A 42 3.10 -6.30 8.51
CA PRO A 42 2.17 -5.21 8.65
C PRO A 42 1.72 -5.06 10.11
N LEU A 43 1.59 -3.81 10.54
CA LEU A 43 1.20 -3.43 11.90
C LEU A 43 -0.24 -2.90 11.90
N GLN A 44 -0.72 -2.46 13.07
CA GLN A 44 -2.06 -1.88 13.21
C GLN A 44 -2.21 -0.63 12.36
N GLU A 45 -1.17 0.17 12.24
CA GLU A 45 -1.10 1.36 11.40
C GLU A 45 -1.35 1.03 9.92
N THR A 46 -0.85 -0.12 9.45
CA THR A 46 -1.13 -0.60 8.08
C THR A 46 -2.62 -0.87 7.88
N ALA A 47 -3.27 -1.51 8.85
CA ALA A 47 -4.71 -1.76 8.79
C ALA A 47 -5.52 -0.45 8.86
N SER A 48 -5.11 0.49 9.71
CA SER A 48 -5.74 1.83 9.78
C SER A 48 -5.60 2.60 8.48
N LEU A 49 -4.43 2.53 7.81
CA LEU A 49 -4.23 3.11 6.50
C LEU A 49 -5.15 2.47 5.46
N LEU A 50 -5.25 1.14 5.42
CA LEU A 50 -6.13 0.43 4.49
C LEU A 50 -7.60 0.81 4.68
N ALA A 51 -8.07 0.95 5.92
CA ALA A 51 -9.42 1.42 6.20
C ALA A 51 -9.67 2.84 5.64
N ARG A 52 -8.70 3.75 5.80
CA ARG A 52 -8.77 5.11 5.22
C ARG A 52 -8.76 5.08 3.69
N LEU A 53 -7.94 4.21 3.09
CA LEU A 53 -7.90 4.03 1.63
C LEU A 53 -9.21 3.47 1.09
N ARG A 54 -9.82 2.48 1.77
CA ARG A 54 -11.12 1.92 1.40
C ARG A 54 -12.23 2.98 1.47
N LEU A 55 -12.27 3.77 2.55
CA LEU A 55 -13.23 4.86 2.68
C LEU A 55 -13.10 5.89 1.55
N ALA A 56 -11.87 6.22 1.17
CA ALA A 56 -11.61 7.14 0.08
C ALA A 56 -11.99 6.50 -1.27
N ALA A 57 -11.49 5.31 -1.58
CA ALA A 57 -11.63 4.68 -2.89
C ALA A 57 -13.05 4.13 -3.19
N GLY A 58 -13.91 4.06 -2.18
CA GLY A 58 -15.26 3.50 -2.29
C GLY A 58 -15.29 1.98 -2.15
N GLU A 59 -16.49 1.40 -2.10
CA GLU A 59 -16.68 -0.01 -1.71
C GLU A 59 -16.13 -1.03 -2.73
N THR A 60 -16.05 -0.66 -4.01
CA THR A 60 -15.80 -1.61 -5.10
C THR A 60 -14.41 -1.50 -5.73
N ALA A 61 -13.68 -0.42 -5.46
CA ALA A 61 -12.35 -0.22 -6.05
C ALA A 61 -11.37 -1.30 -5.55
N PRO A 62 -10.67 -2.02 -6.44
CA PRO A 62 -9.58 -2.89 -6.07
C PRO A 62 -8.45 -2.13 -5.36
N ILE A 63 -7.88 -2.74 -4.34
CA ILE A 63 -6.72 -2.26 -3.61
C ILE A 63 -5.66 -3.36 -3.65
N PHE A 64 -4.51 -3.09 -4.24
CA PHE A 64 -3.40 -4.04 -4.29
C PHE A 64 -2.26 -3.58 -3.37
N ILE A 65 -1.82 -4.46 -2.48
CA ILE A 65 -0.56 -4.29 -1.75
C ILE A 65 0.53 -5.01 -2.54
N LEU A 66 1.41 -4.21 -3.13
CA LEU A 66 2.53 -4.67 -3.93
C LEU A 66 3.79 -4.72 -3.05
N LEU A 67 4.26 -5.93 -2.78
CA LEU A 67 5.36 -6.17 -1.86
C LEU A 67 6.71 -6.17 -2.58
N ILE A 68 7.69 -5.49 -1.99
CA ILE A 68 9.10 -5.55 -2.39
C ILE A 68 9.95 -6.20 -1.29
N GLY A 69 10.98 -6.93 -1.68
CA GLY A 69 11.92 -7.54 -0.75
C GLY A 69 12.82 -6.52 -0.06
N ARG A 70 13.79 -7.02 0.71
CA ARG A 70 14.82 -6.16 1.30
C ARG A 70 15.69 -5.58 0.17
N PRO A 71 15.95 -4.25 0.12
CA PRO A 71 16.81 -3.64 -0.89
C PRO A 71 18.18 -4.29 -0.97
N LYS A 72 18.74 -4.37 -2.18
CA LYS A 72 20.08 -4.94 -2.44
C LYS A 72 20.81 -4.09 -3.46
N GLY A 73 22.07 -3.77 -3.18
CA GLY A 73 22.97 -3.10 -4.13
C GLY A 73 22.39 -1.81 -4.70
N ASP A 74 22.02 -1.86 -5.97
CA ASP A 74 21.58 -0.76 -6.82
C ASP A 74 20.06 -0.59 -6.97
N THR A 75 19.24 -1.49 -6.38
CA THR A 75 17.79 -1.42 -6.51
C THR A 75 17.04 -1.67 -5.20
N ILE A 76 15.94 -0.92 -5.03
CA ILE A 76 14.94 -1.16 -3.98
C ILE A 76 13.90 -2.21 -4.41
N PHE A 77 13.75 -2.45 -5.72
CA PHE A 77 12.82 -3.43 -6.26
C PHE A 77 13.47 -4.80 -6.28
N THR A 78 13.39 -5.52 -5.16
CA THR A 78 13.91 -6.87 -5.04
C THR A 78 12.79 -7.88 -4.83
N PRO A 79 13.00 -9.17 -5.19
CA PRO A 79 12.00 -10.22 -4.97
C PRO A 79 11.66 -10.41 -3.49
N VAL A 80 10.39 -10.71 -3.24
CA VAL A 80 9.87 -11.01 -1.90
C VAL A 80 10.18 -12.45 -1.52
N VAL A 81 10.57 -12.66 -0.26
CA VAL A 81 10.82 -14.00 0.28
C VAL A 81 9.48 -14.68 0.62
N PRO A 82 9.24 -15.97 0.30
CA PRO A 82 7.93 -16.61 0.42
C PRO A 82 7.29 -16.54 1.81
N GLU A 83 8.08 -16.67 2.88
CA GLU A 83 7.59 -16.62 4.25
C GLU A 83 7.04 -15.23 4.60
N GLN A 84 7.66 -14.16 4.09
CA GLN A 84 7.20 -12.78 4.30
C GLN A 84 5.87 -12.54 3.58
N LEU A 85 5.76 -12.99 2.33
CA LEU A 85 4.51 -12.92 1.56
C LEU A 85 3.37 -13.64 2.28
N THR A 86 3.66 -14.80 2.87
CA THR A 86 2.67 -15.59 3.62
C THR A 86 2.18 -14.85 4.86
N VAL A 87 3.09 -14.24 5.63
CA VAL A 87 2.75 -13.43 6.80
C VAL A 87 1.87 -12.24 6.41
N TRP A 88 2.22 -11.54 5.34
CA TRP A 88 1.45 -10.42 4.83
C TRP A 88 0.05 -10.84 4.41
N ARG A 89 -0.08 -11.86 3.55
CA ARG A 89 -1.40 -12.38 3.11
C ARG A 89 -2.29 -12.74 4.28
N LYS A 90 -1.79 -13.54 5.23
CA LYS A 90 -2.55 -13.94 6.42
C LYS A 90 -3.03 -12.74 7.24
N LYS A 91 -2.20 -11.72 7.43
CA LYS A 91 -2.57 -10.52 8.20
C LYS A 91 -3.57 -9.65 7.45
N MET A 92 -3.44 -9.52 6.14
CA MET A 92 -4.34 -8.70 5.31
C MET A 92 -5.69 -9.40 5.06
N GLU A 93 -5.73 -10.72 4.95
CA GLU A 93 -6.97 -11.50 4.95
C GLU A 93 -7.81 -11.24 6.20
N ALA A 94 -7.17 -11.09 7.36
CA ALA A 94 -7.85 -10.79 8.63
C ALA A 94 -8.49 -9.39 8.67
N VAL A 95 -8.14 -8.49 7.73
CA VAL A 95 -8.81 -7.18 7.56
C VAL A 95 -10.22 -7.36 6.96
N GLY A 96 -10.46 -8.44 6.21
CA GLY A 96 -11.78 -8.78 5.68
C GLY A 96 -12.26 -7.89 4.52
N ASP A 97 -11.35 -7.18 3.86
CA ASP A 97 -11.69 -6.33 2.71
C ASP A 97 -11.78 -7.20 1.43
N PRO A 98 -12.94 -7.28 0.76
CA PRO A 98 -13.14 -8.17 -0.39
C PRO A 98 -12.42 -7.70 -1.67
N GLY A 99 -12.02 -6.42 -1.74
CA GLY A 99 -11.30 -5.84 -2.87
C GLY A 99 -9.80 -5.74 -2.63
N LEU A 100 -9.28 -6.33 -1.54
CA LEU A 100 -7.88 -6.26 -1.16
C LEU A 100 -7.11 -7.51 -1.63
N GLU A 101 -6.00 -7.30 -2.33
CA GLU A 101 -5.10 -8.38 -2.73
C GLU A 101 -3.64 -8.06 -2.39
N VAL A 102 -2.86 -9.07 -2.02
CA VAL A 102 -1.43 -8.95 -1.70
C VAL A 102 -0.60 -9.75 -2.68
N LEU A 103 0.25 -9.04 -3.44
CA LEU A 103 1.06 -9.57 -4.53
C LEU A 103 2.52 -9.16 -4.39
N PRO A 104 3.48 -10.02 -4.75
CA PRO A 104 4.86 -9.56 -4.95
C PRO A 104 4.91 -8.64 -6.18
N LEU A 105 5.60 -7.51 -6.06
CA LEU A 105 5.85 -6.63 -7.20
C LEU A 105 6.90 -7.20 -8.16
N VAL A 106 7.93 -7.83 -7.59
CA VAL A 106 9.02 -8.46 -8.34
C VAL A 106 8.90 -9.97 -8.19
N VAL A 107 8.73 -10.63 -9.32
CA VAL A 107 8.69 -12.09 -9.45
C VAL A 107 10.13 -12.58 -9.70
N PRO A 108 10.58 -13.70 -9.07
CA PRO A 108 11.91 -14.27 -9.33
C PRO A 108 12.11 -14.72 -10.77
#